data_AF-A0A0C5G9I3-F1
#
_entry.id   AF-A0A0C5G9I3-F1
#
_cell.length_a   1.000
_cell.length_b   1.000
_cell.length_c   1.000
_cell.angle_alpha   90.00
_cell.angle_beta   90.00
_cell.angle_gamma   90.00
#
_symmetry.space_group_name_H-M   'P 1'
#
loop_
_entity.id
_entity.type
_entity.pdbx_description
1 polymer ?
#
loop_
_entity_poly.entity_id
_entity_poly.type
_entity_poly.pdbx_seq_one_letter_code
_entity_poly.pdbx_strand_id
1 'polypeptide(L)'
;MIWQDFADIDVIRVGGVYYASASTMHYSPGAPVLRSYDLVNWEIAGHSVPVLDFGAKYDLNGARGYVRGIWASSLAYRPSNRTFYWLGQIDFARTYIYTATAVEGPWSRLTTIGTPYYDAGLLVDSDDSLYVAYGNSYNFV
;
A
#
# COMPACT_ATOMS: atom_id res chain seq x y z
N MET A 1 -4.99 -4.91 -19.60
CA MET A 1 -4.49 -6.13 -18.93
C MET A 1 -3.00 -5.95 -18.74
N ILE A 2 -2.49 -6.13 -17.53
CA ILE A 2 -1.08 -5.92 -17.20
C ILE A 2 -0.36 -7.27 -17.19
N TRP A 3 0.61 -7.48 -18.08
CA TRP A 3 1.41 -8.71 -18.16
C TRP A 3 2.66 -8.60 -17.26
N GLN A 4 2.45 -8.35 -15.97
CA GLN A 4 3.50 -8.24 -14.95
C GLN A 4 3.02 -8.85 -13.63
N ASP A 5 3.94 -9.14 -12.72
CA ASP A 5 3.65 -9.70 -11.40
C ASP A 5 3.20 -8.59 -10.42
N PHE A 6 1.93 -8.19 -10.54
CA PHE A 6 1.26 -7.31 -9.59
C PHE A 6 0.14 -8.09 -8.90
N ALA A 7 0.41 -8.56 -7.69
CA ALA A 7 -0.57 -9.25 -6.85
C ALA A 7 -1.32 -8.26 -5.95
N ASP A 8 -2.48 -8.70 -5.44
CA ASP A 8 -3.28 -7.97 -4.45
C ASP A 8 -3.58 -6.51 -4.83
N ILE A 9 -4.03 -6.31 -6.08
CA ILE A 9 -4.26 -4.98 -6.65
C ILE A 9 -5.43 -4.29 -5.97
N ASP A 10 -5.19 -3.10 -5.40
CA ASP A 10 -6.22 -2.18 -4.93
C ASP A 10 -6.25 -0.93 -5.80
N VAL A 11 -7.43 -0.51 -6.27
CA VAL A 11 -7.61 0.54 -7.29
C VAL A 11 -8.47 1.68 -6.77
N ILE A 12 -7.99 2.91 -6.91
CA ILE A 12 -8.77 4.14 -6.67
C ILE A 12 -8.82 5.03 -7.91
N ARG A 13 -9.76 5.98 -7.89
CA ARG A 13 -9.87 7.04 -8.89
C ARG A 13 -9.81 8.40 -8.21
N VAL A 14 -8.95 9.29 -8.71
CA VAL A 14 -8.91 10.70 -8.28
C VAL A 14 -9.08 11.58 -9.51
N GLY A 15 -10.22 12.25 -9.60
CA GLY A 15 -10.60 13.01 -10.80
C GLY A 15 -10.68 12.11 -12.03
N GLY A 16 -9.88 12.42 -13.06
CA GLY A 16 -9.83 11.68 -14.32
C GLY A 16 -8.82 10.53 -14.37
N VAL A 17 -8.13 10.22 -13.26
CA VAL A 17 -6.99 9.31 -13.24
C VAL A 17 -7.25 8.15 -12.29
N TYR A 18 -6.85 6.95 -12.69
CA TYR A 18 -6.89 5.73 -11.90
C TYR A 18 -5.50 5.43 -11.35
N TYR A 19 -5.45 5.00 -10.10
CA TYR A 19 -4.23 4.59 -9.44
C TYR A 19 -4.43 3.21 -8.83
N ALA A 20 -3.37 2.41 -8.80
CA ALA A 20 -3.41 1.12 -8.17
C ALA A 20 -2.17 0.87 -7.30
N SER A 21 -2.34 0.17 -6.19
CA SER A 21 -1.23 -0.38 -5.41
C SER A 21 -1.19 -1.89 -5.58
N ALA A 22 -0.01 -2.50 -5.45
CA ALA A 22 0.16 -3.95 -5.48
C ALA A 22 1.12 -4.43 -4.37
N SER A 23 1.02 -5.69 -3.98
CA SER A 23 1.97 -6.31 -3.05
C SER A 23 3.31 -6.62 -3.72
N THR A 24 4.39 -6.57 -2.94
CA THR A 24 5.75 -6.84 -3.47
C THR A 24 6.61 -7.68 -2.54
N MET A 25 6.07 -8.14 -1.41
CA MET A 25 6.82 -8.94 -0.45
C MET A 25 8.15 -8.25 -0.07
N HIS A 26 9.28 -8.75 -0.57
CA HIS A 26 10.63 -8.40 -0.13
C HIS A 26 11.39 -7.47 -1.08
N TYR A 27 10.74 -6.97 -2.14
CA TYR A 27 11.37 -5.98 -3.03
C TYR A 27 11.41 -4.60 -2.38
N SER A 28 12.55 -3.91 -2.54
CA SER A 28 12.79 -2.53 -2.12
C SER A 28 13.28 -1.70 -3.32
N PRO A 29 12.68 -0.54 -3.63
CA PRO A 29 11.47 0.00 -3.03
C PRO A 29 10.26 -0.92 -3.25
N GLY A 30 9.29 -0.87 -2.34
CA GLY A 30 8.14 -1.77 -2.31
C GLY A 30 6.81 -1.04 -2.52
N ALA A 31 5.72 -1.81 -2.63
CA ALA A 31 4.36 -1.28 -2.86
C ALA A 31 4.28 -0.30 -4.05
N PRO A 32 4.47 -0.77 -5.30
CA PRO A 32 4.43 0.07 -6.48
C PRO A 32 3.05 0.72 -6.59
N VAL A 33 3.05 1.99 -6.97
CA VAL A 33 1.86 2.72 -7.33
C VAL A 33 1.83 2.84 -8.84
N LEU A 34 0.78 2.30 -9.45
CA LEU A 34 0.52 2.35 -10.88
C LEU A 34 -0.41 3.52 -11.19
N ARG A 35 -0.31 4.08 -12.39
CA ARG A 35 -1.21 5.11 -12.93
C ARG A 35 -1.79 4.66 -14.27
N SER A 36 -3.07 4.95 -14.47
CA SER A 36 -3.77 4.75 -15.74
C SER A 36 -4.81 5.84 -15.96
N TYR A 37 -5.09 6.13 -17.23
CA TYR A 37 -6.12 7.08 -17.64
C TYR A 37 -7.35 6.39 -18.26
N ASP A 38 -7.27 5.07 -18.48
CA ASP A 38 -8.27 4.30 -19.22
C ASP A 38 -8.52 2.88 -18.65
N LEU A 39 -7.93 2.55 -17.49
CA LEU A 39 -7.95 1.23 -16.85
C LEU A 39 -7.28 0.10 -17.66
N VAL A 40 -6.73 0.39 -18.83
CA VAL A 40 -6.13 -0.60 -19.73
C VAL A 40 -4.61 -0.46 -19.76
N ASN A 41 -4.12 0.76 -19.97
CA ASN A 41 -2.72 1.10 -20.09
C ASN A 41 -2.22 1.64 -18.76
N TRP A 42 -1.22 0.97 -18.18
CA TRP A 42 -0.70 1.28 -16.86
C TRP A 42 0.80 1.55 -16.91
N GLU A 43 1.24 2.56 -16.17
CA GLU A 43 2.66 2.86 -15.93
C GLU A 43 2.94 2.84 -14.43
N ILE A 44 4.19 2.59 -14.04
CA ILE A 44 4.62 2.75 -12.65
C ILE A 44 4.81 4.25 -12.39
N ALA A 45 4.04 4.81 -11.46
CA ALA A 45 4.14 6.19 -11.03
C ALA A 45 5.15 6.37 -9.89
N GLY A 46 5.26 5.38 -9.00
CA GLY A 46 6.14 5.46 -7.83
C GLY A 46 6.06 4.23 -6.95
N HIS A 47 6.53 4.36 -5.71
CA HIS A 47 6.51 3.31 -4.68
C HIS A 47 6.12 3.92 -3.33
N SER A 48 5.04 3.40 -2.72
CA SER A 48 4.52 3.89 -1.44
C SER A 48 5.46 3.59 -0.27
N VAL A 49 6.31 2.57 -0.41
CA VAL A 49 7.31 2.18 0.59
C VAL A 49 8.72 2.37 0.00
N PRO A 50 9.40 3.49 0.31
CA PRO A 50 10.71 3.80 -0.29
C PRO A 50 11.82 2.82 0.08
N VAL A 51 11.77 2.26 1.30
CA VAL A 51 12.77 1.33 1.83
C VAL A 51 12.12 0.32 2.78
N LEU A 52 12.59 -0.92 2.76
CA LEU A 52 12.14 -1.98 3.67
C LEU A 52 12.90 -1.91 5.01
N ASP A 53 12.71 -0.84 5.79
CA ASP A 53 13.35 -0.63 7.10
C ASP A 53 12.70 -1.43 8.25
N PHE A 54 12.18 -2.62 7.94
CA PHE A 54 11.34 -3.43 8.84
C PHE A 54 12.12 -4.46 9.67
N GLY A 55 13.45 -4.43 9.59
CA GLY A 55 14.36 -5.26 10.36
C GLY A 55 15.47 -5.90 9.51
N ALA A 56 16.50 -6.41 10.20
CA ALA A 56 17.76 -6.85 9.61
C ALA A 56 17.65 -7.86 8.45
N LYS A 57 16.57 -8.65 8.40
CA LYS A 57 16.36 -9.66 7.35
C LYS A 57 16.08 -9.10 5.95
N TYR A 58 15.83 -7.80 5.83
CA TYR A 58 15.65 -7.10 4.56
C TYR A 58 16.95 -6.42 4.07
N ASP A 59 18.03 -6.49 4.86
CA ASP A 59 19.32 -5.83 4.55
C ASP A 59 20.32 -6.75 3.83
N LEU A 60 19.91 -7.96 3.43
CA LEU A 60 20.76 -8.97 2.77
C LEU A 60 22.05 -9.34 3.55
N ASN A 61 22.05 -9.17 4.87
CA ASN A 61 23.22 -9.38 5.74
C ASN A 61 23.38 -10.83 6.25
N GLY A 62 22.95 -11.82 5.45
CA GLY A 62 22.95 -13.24 5.83
C GLY A 62 21.63 -13.76 6.41
N ALA A 63 20.67 -12.88 6.68
CA ALA A 63 19.26 -13.23 6.89
C ALA A 63 18.44 -13.05 5.60
N ARG A 64 17.22 -13.61 5.53
CA ARG A 64 16.33 -13.49 4.36
C ARG A 64 14.90 -13.08 4.72
N GLY A 65 14.36 -12.16 3.93
CA GLY A 65 12.94 -11.78 3.91
C GLY A 65 12.15 -12.40 2.75
N TYR A 66 12.70 -13.35 1.99
CA TYR A 66 12.06 -13.91 0.79
C TYR A 66 10.61 -14.38 1.04
N VAL A 67 9.68 -13.97 0.19
CA VAL A 67 8.22 -14.21 0.28
C VAL A 67 7.61 -13.70 1.61
N ARG A 68 8.25 -12.70 2.21
CA ARG A 68 7.78 -11.94 3.37
C ARG A 68 7.93 -10.45 3.06
N GLY A 69 7.49 -9.59 3.96
CA GLY A 69 7.53 -8.14 3.78
C GLY A 69 6.14 -7.60 3.50
N ILE A 70 5.96 -6.89 2.40
CA ILE A 70 4.72 -6.17 2.05
C ILE A 70 3.69 -7.13 1.46
N TRP A 71 2.60 -7.36 2.19
CA TRP A 71 1.42 -8.12 1.74
C TRP A 71 0.39 -7.20 1.09
N ALA A 72 -0.83 -7.70 0.88
CA ALA A 72 -1.96 -6.91 0.39
C ALA A 72 -2.08 -5.58 1.15
N SER A 73 -2.42 -4.54 0.40
CA SER A 73 -2.45 -3.16 0.86
C SER A 73 -3.65 -2.44 0.30
N SER A 74 -4.09 -1.39 0.97
CA SER A 74 -5.10 -0.47 0.45
C SER A 74 -4.52 0.93 0.21
N LEU A 75 -4.94 1.53 -0.90
CA LEU A 75 -4.63 2.88 -1.30
C LEU A 75 -5.90 3.72 -1.19
N ALA A 76 -5.81 4.91 -0.59
CA ALA A 76 -6.92 5.85 -0.54
C ALA A 76 -6.42 7.28 -0.82
N TYR A 77 -7.32 8.15 -1.25
CA TYR A 77 -7.04 9.57 -1.40
C TYR A 77 -8.05 10.36 -0.57
N ARG A 78 -7.55 11.25 0.29
CA ARG A 78 -8.39 12.11 1.13
C ARG A 78 -8.50 13.51 0.48
N PRO A 79 -9.69 13.90 -0.04
CA PRO A 79 -9.83 15.15 -0.78
C PRO A 79 -9.60 16.41 0.06
N SER A 80 -9.98 16.39 1.34
CA SER A 80 -9.91 17.54 2.25
C SER A 80 -8.50 18.10 2.43
N ASN A 81 -7.49 17.23 2.41
CA ASN A 81 -6.08 17.59 2.60
C ASN A 81 -5.19 17.20 1.40
N ARG A 82 -5.77 16.73 0.31
CA ARG A 82 -5.08 16.33 -0.93
C ARG A 82 -3.95 15.33 -0.69
N THR A 83 -4.19 14.35 0.17
CA THR A 83 -3.17 13.38 0.59
C THR A 83 -3.59 11.97 0.18
N PHE A 84 -2.66 11.24 -0.44
CA PHE A 84 -2.74 9.80 -0.63
C PHE A 84 -2.29 9.08 0.65
N TYR A 85 -2.98 8.00 0.97
CA TYR A 85 -2.70 7.11 2.08
C TYR A 85 -2.52 5.71 1.54
N TRP A 86 -1.43 5.07 1.94
CA TRP A 86 -1.19 3.66 1.71
C TRP A 86 -1.18 2.97 3.06
N LEU A 87 -1.97 1.90 3.20
CA LEU A 87 -2.05 1.07 4.40
C LEU A 87 -1.71 -0.36 4.01
N GLY A 88 -0.77 -0.98 4.70
CA GLY A 88 -0.44 -2.38 4.46
C GLY A 88 0.20 -3.03 5.68
N GLN A 89 -0.10 -4.31 5.87
CA GLN A 89 0.58 -5.12 6.87
C GLN A 89 1.92 -5.60 6.34
N ILE A 90 2.91 -5.65 7.23
CA ILE A 90 4.25 -6.14 6.89
C ILE A 90 4.63 -7.34 7.75
N ASP A 91 4.92 -8.46 7.09
CA ASP A 91 5.38 -9.73 7.66
C ASP A 91 4.58 -10.25 8.88
N PHE A 92 3.26 -10.08 8.86
CA PHE A 92 2.34 -10.45 9.95
C PHE A 92 2.69 -9.80 11.30
N ALA A 93 3.48 -8.73 11.28
CA ALA A 93 4.01 -8.11 12.48
C ALA A 93 3.24 -6.83 12.85
N ARG A 94 3.13 -5.90 11.90
CA ARG A 94 2.55 -4.56 12.13
C ARG A 94 1.87 -4.04 10.86
N THR A 95 0.92 -3.12 11.04
CA THR A 95 0.38 -2.32 9.94
C THR A 95 1.14 -1.01 9.82
N TYR A 96 1.48 -0.63 8.59
CA TYR A 96 2.19 0.61 8.30
C TYR A 96 1.27 1.52 7.50
N ILE A 97 1.36 2.82 7.78
CA ILE A 97 0.67 3.85 7.01
C ILE A 97 1.72 4.79 6.42
N TYR A 98 1.71 4.92 5.10
CA TYR A 98 2.53 5.87 4.35
C TYR A 98 1.63 6.91 3.68
N THR A 99 2.14 8.12 3.52
CA THR A 99 1.42 9.21 2.86
C THR A 99 2.29 9.96 1.85
N ALA A 100 1.64 10.54 0.86
CA ALA A 100 2.23 11.47 -0.10
C ALA A 100 1.17 12.45 -0.63
N THR A 101 1.58 13.63 -1.08
CA THR A 101 0.69 14.60 -1.75
C THR A 101 0.57 14.35 -3.25
N ALA A 102 1.43 13.48 -3.81
CA ALA A 102 1.42 13.02 -5.19
C ALA A 102 1.80 11.53 -5.22
N VAL A 103 1.30 10.75 -6.17
CA VAL A 103 1.55 9.30 -6.22
C VAL A 103 3.00 8.96 -6.58
N GLU A 104 3.69 9.87 -7.27
CA GLU A 104 5.13 9.81 -7.55
C GLU A 104 5.98 9.99 -6.29
N GLY A 105 5.37 10.43 -5.19
CA GLY A 105 6.02 10.72 -3.94
C GLY A 105 6.48 12.18 -3.82
N PRO A 106 7.34 12.49 -2.83
CA PRO A 106 7.93 11.54 -1.90
C PRO A 106 6.89 10.92 -0.95
N TRP A 107 7.01 9.62 -0.73
CA TRP A 107 6.21 8.90 0.27
C TRP A 107 6.92 8.89 1.62
N SER A 108 6.18 9.13 2.69
CA SER A 108 6.70 9.18 4.06
C SER A 108 5.86 8.31 4.99
N ARG A 109 6.50 7.60 5.92
CA ARG A 109 5.80 6.83 6.95
C ARG A 109 5.08 7.79 7.90
N LEU A 110 3.75 7.76 7.90
CA LEU A 110 2.93 8.53 8.82
C LEU A 110 2.95 7.91 10.22
N THR A 111 2.70 6.60 10.32
CA THR A 111 2.68 5.87 11.59
C THR A 111 2.77 4.36 11.39
N THR A 112 2.89 3.63 12.50
CA THR A 112 2.78 2.16 12.56
C THR A 112 1.78 1.76 13.63
N ILE A 113 0.94 0.78 13.33
CA ILE A 113 -0.03 0.19 14.25
C ILE A 113 0.48 -1.19 14.66
N GLY A 114 0.44 -1.48 15.97
CA GLY A 114 0.94 -2.75 16.51
C GLY A 114 0.16 -3.97 16.04
N THR A 115 -1.10 -3.81 15.66
CA THR A 115 -1.94 -4.88 15.12
C THR A 115 -1.65 -5.11 13.63
N PRO A 116 -1.42 -6.36 13.18
CA PRO A 116 -1.26 -6.71 11.77
C PRO A 116 -2.64 -6.85 11.10
N TYR A 117 -3.14 -5.78 10.50
CA TYR A 117 -4.40 -5.78 9.75
C TYR A 117 -4.16 -6.44 8.38
N TYR A 118 -4.32 -7.76 8.36
CA TYR A 118 -4.19 -8.59 7.17
C TYR A 118 -5.34 -8.31 6.20
N ASP A 119 -5.03 -8.18 4.91
CA ASP A 119 -5.97 -7.91 3.80
C ASP A 119 -6.96 -6.76 4.11
N ALA A 120 -6.44 -5.68 4.71
CA ALA A 120 -7.26 -4.58 5.17
C ALA A 120 -7.61 -3.59 4.04
N GLY A 121 -8.85 -3.10 4.07
CA GLY A 121 -9.33 -2.00 3.23
C GLY A 121 -9.37 -0.68 3.98
N LEU A 122 -8.99 0.42 3.31
CA LEU A 122 -9.05 1.78 3.84
C LEU A 122 -10.17 2.57 3.13
N LEU A 123 -11.07 3.17 3.92
CA LEU A 123 -12.15 4.03 3.41
C LEU A 123 -11.96 5.45 3.93
N VAL A 124 -11.99 6.42 3.03
CA VAL A 124 -12.25 7.83 3.38
C VAL A 124 -13.75 8.06 3.20
N ASP A 125 -14.47 8.23 4.30
CA ASP A 125 -15.92 8.44 4.27
C ASP A 125 -16.27 9.92 3.97
N SER A 126 -17.54 10.15 3.67
CA SER A 126 -18.14 11.44 3.33
C SER A 126 -18.04 12.50 4.43
N ASP A 127 -17.87 12.10 5.69
CA ASP A 127 -17.62 12.97 6.83
C ASP A 127 -16.13 13.29 7.02
N ASP A 128 -15.28 12.87 6.08
CA ASP A 128 -13.82 12.98 6.08
C ASP A 128 -13.09 12.06 7.08
N SER A 129 -13.81 11.15 7.75
CA SER A 129 -13.22 10.13 8.62
C SER A 129 -12.52 9.03 7.82
N LEU A 130 -11.44 8.48 8.38
CA LEU A 130 -10.75 7.31 7.82
C LEU A 130 -11.14 6.06 8.62
N TYR A 131 -11.66 5.05 7.93
CA TYR A 131 -12.02 3.76 8.49
C TYR A 131 -11.16 2.65 7.91
N VAL A 132 -10.80 1.68 8.74
CA VAL A 132 -10.09 0.47 8.32
C VAL A 132 -11.00 -0.71 8.58
N ALA A 133 -11.27 -1.50 7.55
CA ALA A 133 -11.97 -2.77 7.67
C ALA A 133 -10.97 -3.90 7.45
N TYR A 134 -10.93 -4.88 8.35
CA TYR A 134 -10.04 -6.03 8.23
C TYR A 134 -10.69 -7.27 8.85
N GLY A 135 -10.21 -8.44 8.43
CA GLY A 135 -10.72 -9.70 8.95
C GLY A 135 -10.19 -10.90 8.19
N ASN A 136 -10.21 -12.05 8.85
CA ASN A 136 -10.09 -13.35 8.20
C ASN A 136 -11.35 -14.16 8.53
N SER A 137 -11.51 -15.35 7.92
CA SER A 137 -12.76 -16.14 7.79
C SER A 137 -13.58 -16.42 9.05
N TYR A 138 -13.20 -15.91 10.23
CA TYR A 138 -13.94 -16.05 11.48
C TYR A 138 -14.32 -14.75 12.19
N ASN A 139 -13.77 -13.56 11.84
CA ASN A 139 -14.15 -12.29 12.47
C ASN A 139 -13.84 -11.09 11.54
N PHE A 140 -14.87 -10.28 11.22
CA PHE A 140 -14.70 -8.92 10.70
C PHE A 140 -14.73 -7.96 11.89
N VAL A 141 -13.78 -7.04 11.99
CA VAL A 141 -13.69 -6.01 13.03
C VAL A 141 -13.58 -4.63 12.39
#